data_AF-V4N120-F1
#
_entry.id   AF-V4N120-F1
#
_cell.length_a   1.000
_cell.length_b   1.000
_cell.length_c   1.000
_cell.angle_alpha   90.00
_cell.angle_beta   90.00
_cell.angle_gamma   90.00
#
_symmetry.space_group_name_H-M   'P 1'
#
loop_
_entity.id
_entity.type
_entity.pdbx_description
1 polymer ?
#
loop_
_entity_poly.entity_id
_entity_poly.type
_entity_poly.pdbx_seq_one_letter_code
_entity_poly.pdbx_strand_id
1 'polypeptide(L)'
;MLREERPSSKIVTIAGFSVIKERNEPYESSVFEAVGYKWRMILYVTGNKKDGGNNYISLYVKIEDTKLLPKGWEVNVDLKLFVENKKKQKYLTVTDGKVKKFNEAKKEWGFGKFIHLPTFCNTNEGYILHDSCSFGAEIFVVKPAEKQEKVTFISNPPITDGSICEGMESDDTYKYL
;
A
#
# COMPACT_ATOMS: atom_id res chain seq x y z
N MET A 1 12.42 -0.95 4.74
CA MET A 1 13.38 -1.46 3.73
C MET A 1 13.85 -0.31 2.84
N LEU A 2 15.11 -0.25 2.43
CA LEU A 2 15.55 0.71 1.40
C LEU A 2 15.40 0.09 0.01
N ARG A 3 14.84 0.85 -0.93
CA ARG A 3 14.54 0.45 -2.32
C ARG A 3 15.10 1.49 -3.28
N GLU A 4 15.58 1.08 -4.46
CA GLU A 4 16.10 2.02 -5.47
C GLU A 4 15.00 2.56 -6.39
N GLU A 5 14.04 1.71 -6.76
CA GLU A 5 12.97 2.09 -7.66
C GLU A 5 11.99 3.04 -6.98
N ARG A 6 11.52 4.01 -7.77
CA ARG A 6 10.59 5.02 -7.29
C ARG A 6 9.20 4.43 -7.03
N PRO A 7 8.41 5.03 -6.14
CA PRO A 7 6.99 4.71 -5.97
C PRO A 7 6.23 4.90 -7.27
N SER A 8 5.41 3.93 -7.63
CA SER A 8 4.66 3.87 -8.89
C SER A 8 3.35 4.67 -8.94
N SER A 9 2.69 4.95 -7.81
CA SER A 9 1.37 5.63 -7.84
C SER A 9 1.46 7.15 -7.72
N LYS A 10 2.19 7.67 -6.74
CA LYS A 10 2.34 9.12 -6.53
C LYS A 10 3.61 9.45 -5.77
N ILE A 11 4.22 10.57 -6.15
CA ILE A 11 5.26 11.25 -5.37
C ILE A 11 4.79 12.68 -5.11
N VAL A 12 5.01 13.14 -3.88
CA VAL A 12 4.81 14.52 -3.43
C VAL A 12 6.15 15.02 -2.91
N THR A 13 6.65 16.09 -3.52
CA THR A 13 7.83 16.80 -3.04
C THR A 13 7.40 18.09 -2.38
N ILE A 14 7.81 18.26 -1.13
CA ILE A 14 7.70 19.53 -0.41
C ILE A 14 8.99 20.29 -0.66
N ALA A 15 8.87 21.50 -1.22
CA ALA A 15 9.93 22.50 -1.23
C ALA A 15 9.61 23.52 -0.13
N GLY A 16 10.59 23.89 0.68
CA GLY A 16 10.36 24.77 1.82
C GLY A 16 9.86 24.02 3.07
N PHE A 17 10.41 22.84 3.39
CA PHE A 17 9.96 22.05 4.53
C PHE A 17 10.02 22.84 5.85
N SER A 18 11.01 23.72 5.99
CA SER A 18 11.18 24.65 7.11
C SER A 18 9.94 25.50 7.41
N VAL A 19 9.10 25.78 6.39
CA VAL A 19 7.85 26.54 6.53
C VAL A 19 6.75 25.70 7.19
N ILE A 20 6.76 24.39 7.00
CA ILE A 20 5.69 23.49 7.47
C ILE A 20 6.11 22.58 8.62
N LYS A 21 7.38 22.62 9.06
CA LYS A 21 7.95 21.70 10.08
C LYS A 21 7.22 21.71 11.42
N GLU A 22 6.56 22.82 11.77
CA GLU A 22 5.81 23.02 13.02
C GLU A 22 4.29 23.09 12.78
N ARG A 23 3.84 22.82 11.56
CA ARG A 23 2.43 22.88 11.19
C ARG A 23 1.63 21.79 11.90
N ASN A 24 0.52 22.19 12.51
CA ASN A 24 -0.40 21.26 13.19
C ASN A 24 -1.40 20.64 12.21
N GLU A 25 -1.85 21.39 11.21
CA GLU A 25 -2.75 20.86 10.18
C GLU A 25 -1.99 19.97 9.19
N PRO A 26 -2.58 18.84 8.78
CA PRO A 26 -1.97 18.01 7.76
C PRO A 26 -1.85 18.74 6.42
N TYR A 27 -0.76 18.49 5.70
CA TYR A 27 -0.69 18.81 4.29
C TYR A 27 -1.45 17.75 3.50
N GLU A 28 -2.23 18.19 2.52
CA GLU A 28 -2.96 17.33 1.62
C GLU A 28 -2.48 17.54 0.18
N SER A 29 -2.18 16.45 -0.52
CA SER A 29 -1.77 16.53 -1.93
C SER A 29 -2.92 16.91 -2.85
N SER A 30 -2.61 17.16 -4.13
CA SER A 30 -3.63 17.06 -5.18
C SER A 30 -4.24 15.66 -5.19
N VAL A 31 -5.48 15.54 -5.67
CA VAL A 31 -6.05 14.22 -6.00
C VAL A 31 -5.23 13.59 -7.13
N PHE A 32 -5.08 12.28 -7.12
CA PHE A 32 -4.46 11.49 -8.19
C PHE A 32 -5.24 10.19 -8.40
N GLU A 33 -5.16 9.64 -9.61
CA GLU A 33 -5.80 8.36 -9.94
C GLU A 33 -4.78 7.23 -9.88
N ALA A 34 -5.17 6.13 -9.23
CA ALA A 34 -4.40 4.89 -9.21
C ALA A 34 -5.37 3.72 -9.06
N VAL A 35 -5.09 2.61 -9.76
CA VAL A 35 -5.83 1.34 -9.65
C VAL A 35 -7.36 1.49 -9.76
N GLY A 36 -7.81 2.42 -10.60
CA GLY A 36 -9.25 2.66 -10.87
C GLY A 36 -9.97 3.53 -9.84
N TYR A 37 -9.26 4.11 -8.87
CA TYR A 37 -9.84 4.99 -7.85
C TYR A 37 -9.06 6.30 -7.74
N LYS A 38 -9.70 7.29 -7.12
CA LYS A 38 -9.10 8.59 -6.81
C LYS A 38 -8.61 8.61 -5.38
N TRP A 39 -7.40 9.13 -5.20
CA TRP A 39 -6.68 9.12 -3.94
C TRP A 39 -6.07 10.48 -3.63
N ARG A 40 -5.73 10.68 -2.36
CA ARG A 40 -5.01 11.83 -1.86
C ARG A 40 -4.02 11.38 -0.80
N MET A 41 -2.80 11.92 -0.82
CA MET A 41 -1.83 11.73 0.26
C MET A 41 -2.04 12.78 1.34
N ILE A 42 -1.95 12.37 2.61
CA ILE A 42 -2.14 13.22 3.78
C ILE A 42 -0.89 13.08 4.66
N LEU A 43 -0.19 14.20 4.88
CA LEU A 43 1.06 14.28 5.60
C LEU A 43 0.88 15.08 6.89
N TYR A 44 1.07 14.43 8.04
CA TYR A 44 1.12 15.08 9.35
C TYR A 44 2.59 15.26 9.75
N VAL A 45 3.11 16.48 9.61
CA VAL A 45 4.54 16.76 9.83
C VAL A 45 4.93 16.58 11.30
N THR A 46 4.04 16.98 12.22
CA THR A 46 4.23 16.82 13.68
C THR A 46 3.53 15.56 14.23
N GLY A 47 3.01 14.72 13.34
CA GLY A 47 2.42 13.43 13.65
C GLY A 47 0.92 13.45 13.94
N ASN A 48 0.27 12.33 13.66
CA ASN A 48 -1.14 12.08 13.98
C ASN A 48 -1.26 11.48 15.38
N LYS A 49 -1.55 12.34 16.37
CA LYS A 49 -1.65 11.93 17.78
C LYS A 49 -2.71 10.86 18.04
N LYS A 50 -3.80 10.87 17.26
CA LYS A 50 -4.91 9.90 17.38
C LYS A 50 -4.49 8.49 17.00
N ASP A 51 -3.39 8.35 16.25
CA ASP A 51 -2.81 7.09 15.79
C ASP A 51 -1.40 6.88 16.36
N GLY A 52 -1.12 7.48 17.54
CA GLY A 52 0.15 7.30 18.25
C GLY A 52 1.37 7.92 17.57
N GLY A 53 1.19 8.84 16.63
CA GLY A 53 2.26 9.46 15.84
C GLY A 53 3.10 10.53 16.56
N ASN A 54 3.01 10.65 17.89
CA ASN A 54 3.78 11.66 18.64
C ASN A 54 5.29 11.51 18.39
N ASN A 55 5.96 12.59 17.96
CA ASN A 55 7.38 12.63 17.56
C ASN A 55 7.72 11.82 16.29
N TYR A 56 6.72 11.54 15.45
CA TYR A 56 6.91 10.96 14.13
C TYR A 56 6.26 11.86 13.09
N ILE A 57 6.80 11.85 11.88
CA ILE A 57 5.99 12.19 10.71
C ILE A 57 5.01 11.04 10.51
N SER A 58 3.75 11.37 10.25
CA SER A 58 2.74 10.39 9.85
C SER A 58 2.32 10.61 8.41
N LEU A 59 2.10 9.53 7.68
CA LEU A 59 1.73 9.57 6.28
C LEU A 59 0.59 8.60 6.01
N TYR A 60 -0.41 9.09 5.28
CA TYR A 60 -1.63 8.36 4.95
C TYR A 60 -2.02 8.56 3.49
N VAL A 61 -2.88 7.67 3.01
CA VAL A 61 -3.66 7.86 1.79
C VAL A 61 -5.14 7.78 2.13
N LYS A 62 -5.92 8.63 1.47
CA LYS A 62 -7.37 8.68 1.58
C LYS A 62 -7.99 8.47 0.21
N ILE A 63 -9.02 7.63 0.14
CA ILE A 63 -9.81 7.45 -1.07
C ILE A 63 -10.83 8.59 -1.19
N GLU A 64 -10.91 9.18 -2.37
CA GLU A 64 -11.75 10.32 -2.70
C GLU A 64 -12.93 9.91 -3.59
N ASP A 65 -13.84 10.86 -3.85
CA ASP A 65 -15.04 10.66 -4.68
C ASP A 65 -15.92 9.47 -4.26
N THR A 66 -15.84 9.07 -2.98
CA THR A 66 -16.56 7.92 -2.42
C THR A 66 -18.09 7.98 -2.54
N LYS A 67 -18.67 9.15 -2.80
CA LYS A 67 -20.11 9.33 -3.06
C LYS A 67 -20.53 8.82 -4.44
N LEU A 68 -19.58 8.68 -5.36
CA LEU A 68 -19.80 8.14 -6.70
C LEU A 68 -19.64 6.61 -6.74
N LEU A 69 -19.14 6.02 -5.66
CA LEU A 69 -18.98 4.57 -5.55
C LEU A 69 -20.32 3.91 -5.21
N PRO A 70 -20.54 2.65 -5.63
CA PRO A 70 -21.75 1.90 -5.28
C PRO A 70 -21.97 1.82 -3.77
N LYS A 71 -23.24 1.75 -3.34
CA LYS A 71 -23.57 1.57 -1.92
C LYS A 71 -22.89 0.30 -1.37
N GLY A 72 -22.23 0.41 -0.22
CA GLY A 72 -21.52 -0.72 0.38
C GLY A 72 -20.21 -1.09 -0.31
N TRP A 73 -19.62 -0.16 -1.06
CA TRP A 73 -18.33 -0.37 -1.71
C TRP A 73 -17.23 -0.76 -0.71
N GLU A 74 -16.29 -1.55 -1.21
CA GLU A 74 -15.10 -1.97 -0.49
C GLU A 74 -13.91 -2.06 -1.44
N VAL A 75 -12.78 -1.49 -1.05
CA VAL A 75 -11.53 -1.59 -1.79
C VAL A 75 -10.45 -2.12 -0.84
N ASN A 76 -10.00 -3.34 -1.10
CA ASN A 76 -8.91 -3.98 -0.37
C ASN A 76 -7.59 -3.63 -1.04
N VAL A 77 -6.64 -3.09 -0.28
CA VAL A 77 -5.40 -2.50 -0.81
C VAL A 77 -4.17 -3.02 -0.07
N ASP A 78 -3.15 -3.50 -0.80
CA ASP A 78 -1.78 -3.54 -0.27
C ASP A 78 -1.17 -2.14 -0.43
N LEU A 79 -0.84 -1.52 0.70
CA LEU A 79 -0.38 -0.14 0.77
C LEU A 79 1.09 -0.09 1.16
N LYS A 80 1.89 0.57 0.34
CA LYS A 80 3.29 0.90 0.63
C LYS A 80 3.48 2.41 0.58
N LEU A 81 4.10 2.95 1.62
CA LEU A 81 4.39 4.37 1.74
C LEU A 81 5.90 4.59 1.81
N PHE A 82 6.37 5.71 1.25
CA PHE A 82 7.78 5.93 0.96
C PHE A 82 8.24 7.32 1.37
N VAL A 83 9.48 7.41 1.80
CA VAL A 83 10.22 8.66 1.96
C VAL A 83 11.56 8.54 1.27
N GLU A 84 11.89 9.54 0.46
CA GLU A 84 13.14 9.57 -0.27
C GLU A 84 14.30 9.91 0.66
N ASN A 85 15.35 9.10 0.62
CA ASN A 85 16.65 9.43 1.13
C ASN A 85 17.51 9.94 -0.03
N LYS A 86 17.61 11.26 -0.14
CA LYS A 86 18.27 11.94 -1.28
C LYS A 86 19.78 11.69 -1.31
N LYS A 87 20.41 11.49 -0.16
CA LYS A 87 21.84 11.15 -0.08
C LYS A 87 22.15 9.76 -0.61
N LYS A 88 21.31 8.79 -0.25
CA LYS A 88 21.48 7.39 -0.69
C LYS A 88 20.87 7.13 -2.06
N GLN A 89 20.10 8.07 -2.60
CA GLN A 89 19.30 7.90 -3.83
C GLN A 89 18.39 6.66 -3.75
N LYS A 90 17.79 6.46 -2.57
CA LYS A 90 16.93 5.30 -2.25
C LYS A 90 15.68 5.78 -1.52
N TYR A 91 14.66 4.95 -1.52
CA TYR A 91 13.40 5.18 -0.81
C TYR A 91 13.31 4.25 0.40
N LEU A 92 13.11 4.83 1.57
CA LEU A 92 12.67 4.06 2.73
C LEU A 92 11.20 3.71 2.53
N THR A 93 10.93 2.42 2.42
CA THR A 93 9.59 1.83 2.30
C THR A 93 9.07 1.40 3.65
N VAL A 94 7.85 1.79 3.97
CA VAL A 94 7.09 1.37 5.15
C VAL A 94 5.80 0.69 4.69
N THR A 95 5.59 -0.52 5.20
CA THR A 95 4.39 -1.34 5.08
C THR A 95 4.33 -2.27 6.29
N ASP A 96 3.14 -2.74 6.65
CA ASP A 96 2.94 -3.75 7.70
C ASP A 96 2.50 -5.12 7.14
N GLY A 97 2.49 -5.27 5.80
CA GLY A 97 2.07 -6.49 5.11
C GLY A 97 0.57 -6.80 5.25
N LYS A 98 -0.23 -5.88 5.80
CA LYS A 98 -1.67 -6.08 6.00
C LYS A 98 -2.46 -5.37 4.91
N VAL A 99 -3.45 -6.08 4.38
CA VAL A 99 -4.45 -5.52 3.48
C VAL A 99 -5.26 -4.44 4.20
N LYS A 100 -5.37 -3.27 3.57
CA LYS A 100 -6.14 -2.12 4.02
C LYS A 100 -7.51 -2.14 3.37
N LYS A 101 -8.54 -2.30 4.20
CA LYS A 101 -9.93 -2.34 3.76
C LYS A 101 -10.52 -0.93 3.79
N PHE A 102 -10.58 -0.28 2.63
CA PHE A 102 -11.24 1.00 2.46
C PHE A 102 -12.74 0.77 2.26
N ASN A 103 -13.57 1.50 2.99
CA ASN A 103 -15.03 1.47 2.88
C ASN A 103 -15.65 2.77 3.43
N GLU A 104 -16.98 2.81 3.55
CA GLU A 104 -17.70 3.98 4.07
C GLU A 104 -17.24 4.39 5.49
N ALA A 105 -16.93 3.43 6.36
CA ALA A 105 -16.52 3.67 7.74
C ALA A 105 -15.03 4.07 7.86
N LYS A 106 -14.18 3.58 6.96
CA LYS A 106 -12.73 3.80 7.01
C LYS A 106 -12.19 4.13 5.61
N LYS A 107 -12.06 5.43 5.33
CA LYS A 107 -11.63 5.97 4.02
C LYS A 107 -10.14 6.33 3.98
N GLU A 108 -9.44 6.23 5.09
CA GLU A 108 -8.05 6.66 5.24
C GLU A 108 -7.24 5.58 5.96
N TRP A 109 -6.10 5.23 5.37
CA TRP A 109 -5.13 4.28 5.90
C TRP A 109 -3.70 4.77 5.70
N GLY A 110 -2.81 4.39 6.61
CA GLY A 110 -1.43 4.85 6.62
C GLY A 110 -0.72 4.42 7.88
N PHE A 111 0.31 5.18 8.25
CA PHE A 111 1.15 4.89 9.41
C PHE A 111 1.31 6.14 10.28
N GLY A 112 0.77 6.09 11.49
CA GLY A 112 1.00 7.11 12.52
C GLY A 112 2.48 7.27 12.85
N LYS A 113 3.23 6.17 12.93
CA LYS A 113 4.68 6.17 13.13
C LYS A 113 5.41 5.84 11.85
N PHE A 114 5.35 6.72 10.86
CA PHE A 114 5.94 6.48 9.55
C PHE A 114 7.47 6.66 9.56
N ILE A 115 7.97 7.82 10.01
CA ILE A 115 9.40 8.04 10.27
C ILE A 115 9.59 8.92 11.50
N HIS A 116 10.57 8.56 12.34
CA HIS A 116 10.88 9.31 13.55
C HIS A 116 11.32 10.73 13.20
N LEU A 117 10.66 11.74 13.77
CA LEU A 117 10.81 13.14 13.36
C LEU A 117 12.26 13.65 13.56
N PRO A 118 12.94 13.40 14.70
CA PRO A 118 14.35 13.75 14.85
C PRO A 118 15.27 13.12 13.80
N THR A 119 15.02 11.86 13.43
CA THR A 119 15.78 11.17 12.39
C THR A 119 15.54 11.79 11.02
N PHE A 120 14.30 12.12 10.68
CA PHE A 120 13.96 12.78 9.43
C PHE A 120 14.59 14.18 9.31
N CYS A 121 14.54 14.96 10.39
CA CYS A 121 15.08 16.33 10.43
C CYS A 121 16.62 16.39 10.52
N ASN A 122 17.28 15.30 10.89
CA ASN A 122 18.74 15.22 10.89
C ASN A 122 19.26 15.22 9.44
N THR A 123 19.88 16.32 9.03
CA THR A 123 20.44 16.47 7.67
C THR A 123 21.52 15.43 7.34
N ASN A 124 22.13 14.80 8.35
CA ASN A 124 23.06 13.69 8.13
C ASN A 124 22.37 12.44 7.57
N GLU A 125 21.12 12.18 7.96
CA GLU A 125 20.33 11.02 7.53
C GLU A 125 19.89 11.12 6.06
N GLY A 126 19.75 12.33 5.51
CA GLY A 126 19.54 12.57 4.07
C GLY A 126 18.09 12.55 3.59
N TYR A 127 17.09 12.56 4.48
CA TYR A 127 15.67 12.65 4.11
C TYR A 127 15.22 14.08 3.76
N ILE A 128 15.91 15.08 4.32
CA ILE A 128 15.78 16.49 3.93
C ILE A 128 17.11 16.92 3.31
N LEU A 129 17.05 17.51 2.12
CA LEU A 129 18.20 18.11 1.45
C LEU A 129 17.74 19.38 0.75
N HIS A 130 18.48 20.49 0.95
CA HIS A 130 18.14 21.83 0.43
C HIS A 130 16.70 22.25 0.76
N ASP A 131 16.31 22.07 2.03
CA ASP A 131 14.96 22.38 2.54
C ASP A 131 13.81 21.69 1.77
N SER A 132 14.11 20.54 1.16
CA SER A 132 13.15 19.77 0.39
C SER A 132 13.19 18.29 0.77
N CYS A 133 12.02 17.67 0.79
CA CYS A 133 11.82 16.25 1.05
C CYS A 133 10.73 15.69 0.13
N SER A 134 10.80 14.39 -0.17
CA SER A 134 9.85 13.72 -1.05
C SER A 134 9.23 12.51 -0.34
N PHE A 135 7.92 12.40 -0.44
CA PHE A 135 7.13 11.27 0.03
C PHE A 135 6.45 10.59 -1.15
N GLY A 136 6.15 9.31 -1.05
CA GLY A 136 5.42 8.61 -2.10
C GLY A 136 4.49 7.53 -1.58
N ALA A 137 3.65 7.06 -2.49
CA ALA A 137 2.69 5.99 -2.26
C ALA A 137 2.70 5.00 -3.43
N GLU A 138 2.51 3.73 -3.09
CA GLU A 138 2.13 2.68 -4.02
C GLU A 138 0.89 1.96 -3.50
N ILE A 139 -0.09 1.82 -4.40
CA ILE A 139 -1.42 1.32 -4.08
C ILE A 139 -1.69 0.15 -5.03
N PHE A 140 -1.90 -1.04 -4.45
CA PHE A 140 -2.26 -2.24 -5.21
C PHE A 140 -3.60 -2.76 -4.71
N VAL A 141 -4.59 -2.88 -5.60
CA VAL A 141 -5.87 -3.51 -5.24
C VAL A 141 -5.68 -5.01 -5.11
N VAL A 142 -6.06 -5.55 -3.96
CA VAL A 142 -6.07 -6.97 -3.67
C VAL A 142 -7.47 -7.50 -3.93
N LYS A 143 -7.61 -8.40 -4.89
CA LYS A 143 -8.85 -9.13 -5.17
C LYS A 143 -8.69 -10.59 -4.76
N PRO A 144 -9.76 -11.25 -4.28
CA PRO A 144 -9.76 -12.70 -4.12
C PRO A 144 -9.42 -13.39 -5.44
N ALA A 145 -8.82 -14.58 -5.36
CA ALA A 145 -8.58 -15.40 -6.52
C ALA A 145 -9.92 -15.80 -7.16
N GLU A 146 -10.12 -15.43 -8.42
CA GLU A 146 -11.33 -15.79 -9.18
C GLU A 146 -11.24 -17.21 -9.76
N LYS A 147 -10.03 -17.73 -9.94
CA LYS A 147 -9.76 -19.06 -10.48
C LYS A 147 -9.01 -19.88 -9.45
N GLN A 148 -9.49 -21.08 -9.19
CA GLN A 148 -8.81 -22.08 -8.38
C GLN A 148 -8.59 -23.29 -9.27
N GLU A 149 -7.37 -23.81 -9.29
CA GLU A 149 -7.06 -25.09 -9.96
C GLU A 149 -6.81 -26.12 -8.87
N LYS A 150 -7.58 -27.22 -8.90
CA LYS A 150 -7.31 -28.39 -8.07
C LYS A 150 -6.66 -29.45 -8.95
N VAL A 151 -5.41 -29.78 -8.63
CA VAL A 151 -4.64 -30.80 -9.34
C VAL A 151 -4.47 -32.01 -8.47
N THR A 152 -4.88 -33.16 -8.98
CA THR A 152 -4.64 -34.45 -8.33
C THR A 152 -3.60 -35.22 -9.12
N PHE A 153 -2.53 -35.64 -8.43
CA PHE A 153 -1.55 -36.57 -8.99
C PHE A 153 -1.97 -38.00 -8.65
N ILE A 154 -2.08 -38.84 -9.67
CA ILE A 154 -2.32 -40.27 -9.51
C ILE A 154 -1.14 -41.05 -10.07
N SER A 155 -0.65 -42.03 -9.32
CA SER A 155 0.20 -43.09 -9.87
C SER A 155 -0.61 -43.90 -10.88
N ASN A 156 0.02 -44.35 -11.97
CA ASN A 156 -0.52 -45.10 -13.13
C ASN A 156 -1.99 -45.55 -13.05
N PRO A 157 -2.80 -45.35 -14.12
CA PRO A 157 -4.22 -45.70 -14.08
C PRO A 157 -4.39 -47.17 -13.64
N PRO A 158 -5.40 -47.48 -12.80
CA PRO A 158 -5.69 -48.85 -12.44
C PRO A 158 -5.90 -49.64 -13.73
N ILE A 159 -5.23 -50.79 -13.86
CA ILE A 159 -5.53 -51.76 -14.90
C ILE A 159 -6.96 -52.23 -14.63
N THR A 160 -7.95 -51.63 -15.29
CA THR A 160 -9.35 -52.00 -15.12
C THR A 160 -9.72 -53.09 -16.12
N ASP A 161 -10.04 -54.27 -15.60
CA ASP A 161 -10.95 -55.16 -16.30
C ASP A 161 -12.37 -54.56 -16.16
N GLY A 162 -12.77 -53.78 -17.16
CA GLY A 162 -14.17 -53.45 -17.47
C GLY A 162 -15.08 -52.88 -16.38
N SER A 163 -14.74 -51.79 -15.69
CA SER A 163 -15.77 -50.97 -15.02
C SER A 163 -15.31 -49.53 -14.77
N ILE A 164 -16.14 -48.57 -15.20
CA ILE A 164 -15.90 -47.12 -15.19
C ILE A 164 -16.27 -46.58 -13.80
N CYS A 165 -15.34 -45.91 -13.12
CA CYS A 165 -15.63 -45.21 -11.86
C CYS A 165 -16.32 -43.87 -12.15
N GLU A 166 -17.63 -43.81 -11.94
CA GLU A 166 -18.39 -42.56 -11.88
C GLU A 166 -18.07 -41.81 -10.58
N GLY A 167 -17.46 -40.63 -10.71
CA GLY A 167 -17.15 -39.75 -9.58
C GLY A 167 -16.30 -38.53 -9.96
N MET A 168 -16.42 -38.03 -11.20
CA MET A 168 -15.59 -36.94 -11.72
C MET A 168 -16.34 -35.60 -11.60
N GLU A 169 -15.84 -34.69 -10.76
CA GLU A 169 -16.29 -33.28 -10.74
C GLU A 169 -15.57 -32.48 -11.86
N SER A 170 -16.27 -31.51 -12.44
CA SER A 170 -15.84 -30.80 -13.66
C SER A 170 -14.63 -29.86 -13.51
N ASP A 171 -14.17 -29.59 -12.29
CA ASP A 171 -13.07 -28.65 -12.00
C ASP A 171 -11.73 -29.33 -11.65
N ASP A 172 -11.67 -30.66 -11.61
CA ASP A 172 -10.46 -31.39 -11.28
C ASP A 172 -9.59 -31.66 -12.53
N THR A 173 -8.32 -31.25 -12.47
CA THR A 173 -7.32 -31.60 -13.49
C THR A 173 -6.43 -32.74 -12.98
N TYR A 174 -6.37 -33.84 -13.72
CA TYR A 174 -5.55 -35.01 -13.38
C TYR A 174 -4.22 -34.98 -14.12
N LYS A 175 -3.12 -35.20 -13.40
CA LYS A 175 -1.77 -35.35 -13.97
C LYS A 175 -1.18 -36.67 -13.51
N TYR A 176 -0.61 -37.40 -14.46
CA TYR A 176 0.12 -38.64 -14.19
C TYR A 176 1.59 -38.31 -13.89
N LEU A 177 2.19 -39.08 -12.99
CA LEU A 177 3.64 -39.04 -12.73
C LEU A 177 4.43 -39.78 -13.80
#